data_AF-A0A4R8JZW2-F1
#
_entry.id   AF-A0A4R8JZW2-F1
#
_cell.length_a   1.000
_cell.length_b   1.000
_cell.length_c   1.000
_cell.angle_alpha   90.00
_cell.angle_beta   90.00
_cell.angle_gamma   90.00
#
_symmetry.space_group_name_H-M   'P 1'
#
loop_
_entity.id
_entity.type
_entity.pdbx_description
1 polymer ?
#
loop_
_entity_poly.entity_id
_entity_poly.type
_entity_poly.pdbx_seq_one_letter_code
_entity_poly.pdbx_strand_id
1 'polypeptide(L)'
;MPHARAKRSADSARLSDAQIAAEATRRLAWDAAVPEHAVKVHVSRGRVTLRGELQRDQQRTAALEDVTRLFGVTGVSDHTVVKAE
;
A
#
# COMPACT_ATOMS: atom_id res chain seq x y z
N MET A 1 1.88 31.78 11.77
CA MET A 1 1.85 30.30 11.91
C MET A 1 2.82 29.71 10.89
N PRO A 2 3.88 28.98 11.28
CA PRO A 2 4.86 28.46 10.32
C PRO A 2 4.28 27.26 9.57
N HIS A 3 4.28 27.34 8.23
CA HIS A 3 3.90 26.25 7.36
C HIS A 3 4.88 25.09 7.55
N ALA A 4 4.37 23.97 8.08
CA ALA A 4 5.11 22.74 8.25
C ALA A 4 5.77 22.36 6.91
N ARG A 5 7.10 22.21 6.94
CA ARG A 5 7.94 21.83 5.80
C ARG A 5 7.36 20.62 5.10
N ALA A 6 6.72 20.82 3.95
CA ALA A 6 6.53 19.79 2.96
C ALA A 6 7.93 19.29 2.56
N LYS A 7 8.27 18.07 2.98
CA LYS A 7 9.47 17.38 2.50
C LYS A 7 9.27 17.04 1.03
N ARG A 8 9.56 18.02 0.19
CA ARG A 8 9.79 17.88 -1.24
C ARG A 8 11.15 17.19 -1.37
N SER A 9 11.15 15.90 -1.63
CA SER A 9 12.37 15.13 -1.85
C SER A 9 12.18 14.24 -3.07
N ALA A 10 12.54 14.84 -4.22
CA ALA A 10 13.12 14.22 -5.40
C ALA A 10 12.63 12.83 -5.82
N ASP A 11 11.65 12.77 -6.72
CA ASP A 11 11.77 11.99 -7.94
C ASP A 11 10.73 12.52 -8.95
N SER A 12 11.19 13.21 -9.99
CA SER A 12 10.33 13.80 -11.02
C SER A 12 10.24 12.92 -12.28
N ALA A 13 10.63 11.65 -12.20
CA ALA A 13 10.61 10.71 -13.32
C ALA A 13 10.01 9.32 -12.97
N ARG A 14 9.68 9.07 -11.70
CA ARG A 14 9.00 7.87 -11.20
C ARG A 14 7.82 8.32 -10.34
N LEU A 15 6.70 7.59 -10.40
CA LEU A 15 5.58 7.79 -9.46
C LEU A 15 6.15 7.85 -8.03
N SER A 16 5.93 8.98 -7.36
CA SER A 16 6.44 9.15 -5.99
C SER A 16 5.82 8.09 -5.08
N ASP A 17 6.56 7.67 -4.04
CA ASP A 17 6.05 6.68 -3.08
C ASP A 17 4.68 7.06 -2.52
N ALA A 18 4.44 8.36 -2.28
CA ALA A 18 3.15 8.88 -1.85
C ALA A 18 2.03 8.69 -2.88
N GLN A 19 2.33 8.80 -4.18
CA GLN A 19 1.36 8.55 -5.25
C GLN A 19 1.05 7.06 -5.39
N ILE A 20 2.07 6.21 -5.35
CA ILE A 20 1.89 4.75 -5.35
C ILE A 20 1.07 4.33 -4.14
N ALA A 21 1.34 4.91 -2.96
CA ALA A 21 0.57 4.66 -1.75
C ALA A 21 -0.90 5.10 -1.90
N ALA A 22 -1.16 6.29 -2.44
CA ALA A 22 -2.51 6.78 -2.67
C ALA A 22 -3.29 5.90 -3.66
N GLU A 23 -2.66 5.52 -4.77
CA GLU A 23 -3.27 4.62 -5.75
C GLU A 23 -3.47 3.21 -5.19
N ALA A 24 -2.52 2.69 -4.40
CA ALA A 24 -2.68 1.43 -3.69
C ALA A 24 -3.85 1.47 -2.70
N THR A 25 -3.91 2.47 -1.83
CA THR A 25 -5.02 2.62 -0.89
C THR A 25 -6.35 2.76 -1.63
N ARG A 26 -6.39 3.53 -2.72
CA ARG A 26 -7.60 3.68 -3.54
C ARG A 26 -8.02 2.37 -4.18
N ARG A 27 -7.06 1.60 -4.72
CA ARG A 27 -7.30 0.30 -5.34
C ARG A 27 -7.85 -0.70 -4.32
N LEU A 28 -7.21 -0.79 -3.15
CA LEU A 28 -7.66 -1.64 -2.05
C LEU A 28 -9.00 -1.20 -1.48
N ALA A 29 -9.30 0.09 -1.42
CA ALA A 29 -10.60 0.59 -0.96
C ALA A 29 -11.73 0.23 -1.95
N TRP A 30 -11.43 0.03 -3.23
CA TRP A 30 -12.38 -0.48 -4.21
C TRP A 30 -12.56 -2.01 -4.10
N ASP A 31 -11.60 -2.71 -3.51
CA ASP A 31 -11.69 -4.14 -3.29
C ASP A 31 -12.44 -4.44 -1.98
N ALA A 32 -13.70 -4.88 -2.11
CA ALA A 32 -14.54 -5.25 -0.99
C ALA A 32 -13.95 -6.42 -0.16
N ALA A 33 -12.97 -7.15 -0.68
CA ALA A 33 -12.27 -8.18 0.08
C ALA A 33 -11.29 -7.59 1.10
N VAL A 34 -10.75 -6.38 0.88
CA VAL A 34 -9.68 -5.80 1.70
C VAL A 34 -10.24 -4.71 2.63
N PRO A 35 -10.16 -4.87 3.97
CA PRO A 35 -10.62 -3.84 4.87
C PRO A 35 -9.61 -2.68 4.92
N GLU A 36 -10.04 -1.48 4.52
CA GLU A 36 -9.24 -0.25 4.49
C GLU A 36 -8.64 0.14 5.86
N HIS A 37 -9.27 -0.30 6.97
CA HIS A 37 -8.81 0.01 8.33
C HIS A 37 -7.95 -1.10 8.95
N ALA A 38 -7.97 -2.31 8.38
CA ALA A 38 -7.27 -3.47 8.92
C ALA A 38 -5.81 -3.54 8.42
N VAL A 39 -5.53 -2.97 7.25
CA VAL A 39 -4.21 -3.00 6.62
C VAL A 39 -3.69 -1.60 6.37
N LYS A 40 -2.50 -1.31 6.88
CA LYS A 40 -1.70 -0.13 6.57
C LYS A 40 -0.79 -0.42 5.39
N VAL A 41 -0.87 0.42 4.36
CA VAL A 41 0.01 0.39 3.19
C VAL A 41 1.14 1.38 3.40
N HIS A 42 2.38 0.94 3.18
CA HIS A 42 3.56 1.80 3.20
C HIS A 42 4.35 1.59 1.92
N VAL A 43 4.80 2.67 1.27
CA VAL A 43 5.59 2.56 0.04
C VAL A 43 6.92 3.25 0.24
N SER A 44 8.00 2.61 -0.20
CA SER A 44 9.35 3.16 -0.11
C SER A 44 10.19 2.71 -1.31
N ARG A 45 10.65 3.67 -2.10
CA ARG A 45 11.41 3.46 -3.35
C ARG A 45 10.72 2.48 -4.30
N GLY A 46 9.40 2.61 -4.47
CA GLY A 46 8.59 1.73 -5.31
C GLY A 46 8.38 0.32 -4.75
N ARG A 47 8.75 0.04 -3.49
CA ARG A 47 8.40 -1.20 -2.80
C ARG A 47 7.21 -0.96 -1.89
N VAL A 48 6.15 -1.73 -2.10
CA VAL A 48 4.92 -1.66 -1.30
C VAL A 48 5.05 -2.61 -0.10
N THR A 49 4.65 -2.17 1.08
CA THR A 49 4.71 -2.94 2.33
C THR A 49 3.33 -2.91 2.97
N LEU A 50 2.71 -4.07 3.14
CA LEU A 50 1.41 -4.23 3.78
C LEU A 50 1.61 -4.67 5.23
N ARG A 51 0.98 -3.99 6.19
CA ARG A 51 1.06 -4.30 7.62
C ARG A 51 -0.30 -4.25 8.28
N GLY A 52 -0.61 -5.20 9.14
CA GLY A 52 -1.89 -5.22 9.85
C GLY A 52 -2.32 -6.63 10.19
N GLU A 53 -3.53 -6.76 10.69
CA GLU A 53 -4.14 -8.04 11.01
C GLU A 53 -5.31 -8.28 10.06
N LEU A 54 -5.25 -9.38 9.32
CA LEU A 54 -6.29 -9.82 8.38
C LEU A 54 -7.00 -11.04 8.92
N GLN A 55 -8.28 -11.19 8.56
CA GLN A 55 -9.11 -12.30 9.03
C GLN A 55 -9.08 -13.48 8.05
N ARG A 56 -8.69 -13.27 6.79
CA ARG A 56 -8.59 -14.34 5.78
C ARG A 56 -7.39 -14.14 4.86
N ASP A 57 -6.78 -15.25 4.43
CA ASP A 57 -5.68 -15.24 3.45
C ASP A 57 -6.12 -14.75 2.06
N GLN A 58 -7.42 -14.85 1.75
CA GLN A 58 -7.96 -14.28 0.52
C GLN A 58 -7.81 -12.76 0.47
N GLN A 59 -7.99 -12.06 1.60
CA GLN A 59 -7.83 -10.60 1.67
C GLN A 59 -6.37 -10.21 1.44
N ARG A 60 -5.45 -11.01 2.01
CA ARG A 60 -4.01 -10.83 1.82
C ARG A 60 -3.63 -11.01 0.36
N THR A 61 -4.08 -12.10 -0.25
CA THR A 61 -3.79 -12.41 -1.66
C THR A 61 -4.36 -11.34 -2.59
N ALA A 62 -5.62 -10.94 -2.40
CA ALA A 62 -6.25 -9.90 -3.19
C ALA A 62 -5.50 -8.56 -3.06
N ALA A 63 -5.11 -8.18 -1.84
CA ALA A 63 -4.31 -6.98 -1.62
C ALA A 63 -2.95 -7.04 -2.33
N LEU A 64 -2.27 -8.18 -2.29
CA LEU A 64 -0.99 -8.41 -2.97
C LEU A 64 -1.13 -8.33 -4.49
N GLU A 65 -2.17 -8.93 -5.05
CA GLU A 65 -2.45 -8.87 -6.49
C GLU A 65 -2.73 -7.44 -6.93
N ASP A 66 -3.58 -6.71 -6.20
CA ASP A 66 -3.94 -5.34 -6.55
C ASP A 66 -2.74 -4.40 -6.51
N VAL A 67 -1.88 -4.50 -5.49
CA VAL A 67 -0.68 -3.66 -5.43
C VAL A 67 0.40 -4.10 -6.42
N THR A 68 0.50 -5.39 -6.74
CA THR A 68 1.44 -5.89 -7.77
C THR A 68 1.06 -5.39 -9.16
N ARG A 69 -0.24 -5.17 -9.42
CA ARG A 69 -0.74 -4.65 -10.70
C ARG A 69 -0.55 -3.13 -10.86
N LEU A 70 -0.08 -2.41 -9.83
CA LEU A 70 0.14 -0.96 -9.91
C LEU A 70 1.43 -0.61 -10.65
N PHE A 71 1.35 0.43 -11.46
CA PHE A 71 2.48 0.95 -12.21
C PHE A 71 3.53 1.57 -11.27
N GLY A 72 4.80 1.20 -11.44
CA GLY A 72 5.90 1.69 -10.60
C GLY A 72 6.18 0.85 -9.35
N VAL A 73 5.42 -0.23 -9.11
CA VAL A 73 5.74 -1.21 -8.08
C VAL A 73 6.87 -2.11 -8.56
N THR A 74 7.97 -2.09 -7.80
CA THR A 74 9.17 -2.91 -8.04
C THR A 74 9.21 -4.16 -7.15
N GLY A 75 8.38 -4.19 -6.12
CA GLY A 75 8.24 -5.35 -5.23
C GLY A 75 7.22 -5.10 -4.14
N VAL A 76 6.75 -6.19 -3.54
CA VAL A 76 5.74 -6.17 -2.49
C VAL A 76 6.24 -6.96 -1.30
N SER A 77 6.14 -6.38 -0.11
CA SER A 77 6.50 -6.97 1.16
C SER A 77 5.23 -7.15 1.98
N ASP A 78 4.86 -8.39 2.19
CA ASP A 78 3.77 -8.72 3.08
C ASP A 78 4.28 -8.86 4.52
N HIS A 79 3.70 -8.07 5.42
CA HIS A 79 3.86 -8.17 6.87
C HIS A 79 2.48 -8.16 7.53
N THR A 80 1.47 -8.69 6.84
CA THR A 80 0.14 -8.86 7.42
C THR A 80 0.08 -10.18 8.17
N VAL A 81 -0.55 -10.16 9.35
CA VAL A 81 -0.79 -11.36 10.15
C VAL A 81 -2.20 -11.82 9.83
N VAL A 82 -2.33 -12.98 9.20
CA VAL A 82 -3.64 -13.58 8.94
C VAL A 82 -4.01 -14.44 10.14
N LYS A 83 -5.10 -14.11 10.82
CA LYS A 83 -5.75 -15.01 11.77
C LYS A 83 -6.57 -16.02 10.99
N ALA A 84 -5.91 -17.05 10.47
CA ALA A 84 -6.60 -18.22 9.95
C ALA A 84 -7.22 -18.95 11.15
N GLU A 85 -8.55 -18.94 11.26
CA GLU A 85 -9.33 -19.79 12.18
C GLU A 85 -9.63 -21.13 11.51
#